data_AF-A0A9E2XZD7-F1
#
_entry.id   AF-A0A9E2XZD7-F1
#
_cell.length_a   1.000
_cell.length_b   1.000
_cell.length_c   1.000
_cell.angle_alpha   90.00
_cell.angle_beta   90.00
_cell.angle_gamma   90.00
#
_symmetry.space_group_name_H-M   'P 1'
#
loop_
_entity.id
_entity.type
_entity.pdbx_description
1 polymer ?
#
loop_
_entity_poly.entity_id
_entity_poly.type
_entity_poly.pdbx_seq_one_letter_code
_entity_poly.pdbx_strand_id
1 'polypeptide(L)'
;RRVAPHNNATSLQVTAAVLGGMIWAIERPRQGIVEPEEMDFERVLQIARPYLGDVVGVYGDWTPLDGRERLFPEDLDRDDPWQFKNIRVA
;
A
#
# COMPACT_ATOMS: atom_id res chain seq x y z
N ARG A 1 -18.28 -9.40 1.10
CA ARG A 1 -19.53 -9.64 0.32
C ARG A 1 -20.64 -8.62 0.56
N ARG A 2 -20.80 -8.02 1.75
CA ARG A 2 -21.86 -7.01 2.01
C ARG A 2 -21.88 -5.85 1.01
N VAL A 3 -20.70 -5.38 0.60
CA VAL A 3 -20.54 -4.19 -0.27
C VAL A 3 -20.36 -4.51 -1.76
N ALA A 4 -20.02 -5.75 -2.10
CA ALA A 4 -19.86 -6.21 -3.48
C ALA A 4 -19.94 -7.76 -3.55
N PRO A 5 -20.74 -8.33 -4.48
CA PRO A 5 -20.78 -9.77 -4.72
C PRO A 5 -19.52 -10.23 -5.48
N HIS A 6 -19.34 -11.55 -5.55
CA HIS A 6 -18.26 -12.22 -6.32
C HIS A 6 -16.82 -11.80 -5.99
N ASN A 7 -16.62 -11.11 -4.85
CA ASN A 7 -15.32 -10.69 -4.39
C ASN A 7 -14.98 -11.27 -3.01
N ASN A 8 -13.72 -11.64 -2.83
CA ASN A 8 -13.09 -11.78 -1.52
C ASN A 8 -12.46 -10.42 -1.12
N ALA A 9 -11.78 -10.35 0.03
CA ALA A 9 -11.19 -9.09 0.49
C ALA A 9 -10.12 -8.56 -0.49
N THR A 10 -9.19 -9.43 -0.90
CA THR A 10 -8.09 -9.08 -1.80
C THR A 10 -8.60 -8.66 -3.18
N SER A 11 -9.53 -9.40 -3.77
CA SER A 11 -10.08 -9.08 -5.09
C SER A 11 -10.86 -7.77 -5.06
N LEU A 12 -11.52 -7.45 -3.94
CA LEU A 12 -12.23 -6.19 -3.79
C LEU A 12 -11.27 -4.99 -3.73
N GLN A 13 -10.12 -5.10 -3.06
CA GLN A 13 -9.10 -4.05 -3.05
C GLN A 13 -8.60 -3.72 -4.46
N VAL A 14 -8.38 -4.75 -5.29
CA VAL A 14 -7.95 -4.57 -6.69
C VAL A 14 -9.05 -3.94 -7.55
N THR A 15 -10.26 -4.49 -7.51
CA THR A 15 -11.37 -4.01 -8.35
C THR A 15 -11.83 -2.59 -7.98
N ALA A 16 -11.75 -2.21 -6.71
CA ALA A 16 -12.01 -0.84 -6.26
C ALA A 16 -10.97 0.16 -6.81
N ALA A 17 -9.70 -0.23 -6.87
CA ALA A 17 -8.65 0.59 -7.47
C ALA A 17 -8.85 0.75 -8.99
N VAL A 18 -9.20 -0.34 -9.68
CA VAL A 18 -9.54 -0.31 -11.13
C VAL A 18 -10.74 0.61 -11.38
N LEU A 19 -11.79 0.53 -10.56
CA LEU A 19 -12.95 1.43 -10.66
C LEU A 19 -12.53 2.90 -10.53
N GLY A 20 -11.69 3.22 -9.52
CA GLY A 20 -11.14 4.56 -9.34
C GLY A 20 -10.36 5.05 -10.57
N GLY A 21 -9.49 4.20 -11.12
CA GLY A 21 -8.72 4.52 -12.31
C GLY A 21 -9.57 4.70 -13.57
N MET A 22 -10.60 3.88 -13.78
CA MET A 22 -11.51 4.01 -14.91
C MET A 22 -12.28 5.33 -14.87
N ILE A 23 -12.81 5.73 -13.70
CA ILE A 23 -13.52 7.00 -13.56
C ILE A 23 -12.56 8.17 -13.76
N TRP A 24 -11.35 8.11 -13.20
CA TRP A 24 -10.32 9.14 -13.42
C TRP A 24 -9.98 9.29 -14.90
N ALA A 25 -9.81 8.18 -15.64
CA ALA A 25 -9.53 8.19 -17.07
C ALA A 25 -10.68 8.80 -17.88
N ILE A 26 -11.93 8.54 -17.50
CA ILE A 26 -13.11 9.18 -18.11
C ILE A 26 -13.11 10.70 -17.84
N GLU A 27 -12.74 11.13 -16.63
CA GLU A 27 -12.66 12.55 -16.23
C GLU A 27 -11.45 13.28 -16.84
N ARG A 28 -10.43 12.54 -17.28
CA ARG A 28 -9.16 13.04 -17.82
C ARG A 28 -8.73 12.28 -19.10
N PRO A 29 -9.53 12.31 -20.18
CA PRO A 29 -9.38 11.39 -21.32
C PRO A 29 -8.18 11.68 -22.25
N ARG A 30 -7.40 12.73 -21.98
CA ARG A 30 -6.31 13.21 -22.87
C ARG A 30 -4.96 13.33 -22.15
N GLN A 31 -4.73 12.51 -21.13
CA GLN A 31 -3.47 12.51 -20.37
C GLN A 31 -2.39 11.61 -20.98
N GLY A 32 -2.72 10.86 -22.04
CA GLY A 32 -1.78 9.90 -22.65
C GLY A 32 -1.62 8.64 -21.81
N ILE A 33 -0.45 8.02 -21.87
CA ILE A 33 -0.08 6.90 -21.01
C ILE A 33 0.41 7.48 -19.70
N VAL A 34 -0.19 7.04 -18.59
CA VAL A 34 0.15 7.49 -17.23
C VAL A 34 0.26 6.30 -16.29
N GLU A 35 1.02 6.48 -15.21
CA GLU A 35 1.12 5.57 -14.07
C GLU A 35 0.30 6.10 -12.87
N PRO A 36 -0.03 5.25 -11.86
CA PRO A 36 -0.80 5.67 -10.69
C PRO A 36 -0.24 6.88 -9.95
N GLU A 37 1.08 7.05 -9.94
CA GLU A 37 1.82 8.15 -9.33
C GLU A 37 1.53 9.50 -10.00
N GLU A 38 1.07 9.50 -11.24
CA GLU A 38 0.72 10.69 -12.03
C GLU A 38 -0.78 11.03 -11.93
N MET A 39 -1.57 10.19 -11.26
CA MET A 39 -3.01 10.38 -11.08
C MET A 39 -3.33 11.23 -9.84
N ASP A 40 -4.53 11.82 -9.83
CA ASP A 40 -5.08 12.47 -8.63
C ASP A 40 -5.48 11.39 -7.61
N PHE A 41 -4.59 11.15 -6.65
CA PHE A 41 -4.79 10.10 -5.64
C PHE A 41 -6.02 10.36 -4.76
N GLU A 42 -6.39 11.63 -4.50
CA GLU A 42 -7.55 11.95 -3.68
C GLU A 42 -8.83 11.54 -4.39
N ARG A 43 -8.92 11.82 -5.70
CA ARG A 43 -10.08 11.41 -6.51
C ARG A 43 -10.22 9.90 -6.58
N VAL A 44 -9.12 9.19 -6.83
CA VAL A 44 -9.12 7.72 -6.87
C VAL A 44 -9.52 7.13 -5.52
N LEU A 45 -8.97 7.64 -4.42
CA LEU A 45 -9.33 7.18 -3.07
C LEU A 45 -10.77 7.54 -2.70
N GLN A 46 -11.30 8.69 -3.11
CA GLN A 46 -12.70 9.04 -2.88
C GLN A 46 -13.66 7.99 -3.46
N ILE A 47 -13.32 7.45 -4.63
CA ILE A 47 -14.09 6.41 -5.31
C ILE A 47 -13.87 5.04 -4.66
N ALA A 48 -12.63 4.70 -4.31
CA ALA A 48 -12.29 3.38 -3.77
C ALA A 48 -12.68 3.21 -2.30
N ARG A 49 -12.63 4.27 -1.48
CA ARG A 49 -12.83 4.25 -0.01
C ARG A 49 -14.04 3.45 0.47
N PRO A 50 -15.24 3.55 -0.14
CA PRO A 50 -16.41 2.77 0.28
C PRO A 50 -16.21 1.24 0.23
N TYR A 51 -15.20 0.76 -0.50
CA TYR A 51 -14.91 -0.66 -0.70
C TYR A 51 -13.70 -1.17 0.11
N LEU A 52 -12.93 -0.29 0.74
CA LEU A 52 -11.67 -0.64 1.43
C LEU A 52 -11.87 -1.06 2.89
N GLY A 53 -13.06 -0.84 3.47
CA GLY A 53 -13.28 -1.00 4.90
C GLY A 53 -12.60 0.13 5.68
N ASP A 54 -11.95 -0.21 6.79
CA ASP A 54 -11.24 0.75 7.62
C ASP A 54 -9.88 1.09 7.02
N VAL A 55 -9.72 2.35 6.60
CA VAL A 55 -8.44 2.89 6.13
C VAL A 55 -7.88 3.77 7.24
N VAL A 56 -6.80 3.31 7.89
CA VAL A 56 -6.24 3.94 9.09
C VAL A 56 -4.76 4.26 8.91
N GLY A 57 -4.31 5.33 9.57
CA GLY A 57 -2.90 5.64 9.78
C GLY A 57 -2.53 5.34 11.22
N VAL A 58 -1.43 4.59 11.43
CA VAL A 58 -0.97 4.19 12.76
C VAL A 58 0.54 4.39 12.82
N TYR A 59 1.02 5.16 13.79
CA TYR A 59 2.44 5.23 14.13
C TYR A 59 2.81 4.04 15.01
N GLY A 60 4.02 3.49 14.82
CA GLY A 60 4.57 2.44 15.66
C GLY A 60 6.07 2.66 15.84
N ASP A 61 6.58 2.20 16.98
CA ASP A 61 8.00 2.33 17.33
C ASP A 61 8.85 1.17 16.80
N TRP A 62 8.23 0.21 16.09
CA TRP A 62 8.91 -0.99 15.60
C TRP A 62 10.00 -0.64 14.59
N THR A 63 11.15 -1.31 14.73
CA THR A 63 12.24 -1.25 13.74
C THR A 63 12.72 -2.66 13.35
N PRO A 64 13.38 -2.84 12.19
CA PRO A 64 14.01 -4.10 11.81
C PRO A 64 15.09 -4.60 12.80
N LEU A 65 15.56 -3.74 13.72
CA LEU A 65 16.54 -4.07 14.75
C LEU A 65 15.90 -4.66 16.03
N ASP A 66 14.58 -4.61 16.16
CA ASP A 66 13.90 -5.08 17.37
C ASP A 66 14.08 -6.59 17.57
N GLY A 67 14.64 -6.98 18.72
CA GLY A 67 14.81 -8.38 19.10
C GLY A 67 15.88 -9.16 18.30
N ARG A 68 16.76 -8.47 17.58
CA ARG A 68 17.84 -9.07 16.78
C ARG A 68 19.02 -9.55 17.62
N GLU A 69 19.85 -10.41 17.02
CA GLU A 69 21.09 -10.97 17.60
C GLU A 69 20.91 -11.74 18.92
N ARG A 70 19.73 -12.32 19.19
CA ARG A 70 19.46 -13.04 20.45
C ARG A 70 20.31 -14.30 20.63
N LEU A 71 20.55 -15.04 19.54
CA LEU A 71 21.24 -16.35 19.57
C LEU A 71 22.52 -16.37 18.74
N PHE A 72 22.57 -15.60 17.67
CA PHE A 72 23.70 -15.55 16.74
C PHE A 72 24.00 -14.10 16.36
N PRO A 73 25.28 -13.74 16.12
CA PRO A 73 25.62 -12.43 15.61
C PRO A 73 25.08 -12.25 14.18
N GLU A 74 24.69 -11.02 13.86
CA GLU A 74 24.15 -10.62 12.57
C GLU A 74 24.92 -9.40 12.04
N ASP A 75 25.15 -9.35 10.73
CA ASP A 75 25.75 -8.17 10.11
C ASP A 75 24.67 -7.09 9.96
N LEU A 76 24.60 -6.17 10.93
CA LEU A 76 23.58 -5.12 11.02
C LEU A 76 24.18 -3.72 10.90
N ASP A 77 23.37 -2.79 10.42
CA ASP A 77 23.63 -1.35 10.54
C ASP A 77 22.88 -0.81 11.77
N ARG A 78 23.62 -0.30 12.75
CA ARG A 78 23.06 0.23 14.01
C ARG A 78 22.90 1.74 14.01
N ASP A 79 23.50 2.43 13.02
CA ASP A 79 23.43 3.88 12.91
C ASP A 79 22.13 4.30 12.21
N ASP A 80 21.61 3.45 11.32
CA ASP A 80 20.30 3.61 10.70
C ASP A 80 19.50 2.29 10.70
N PRO A 81 18.44 2.17 11.53
CA PRO A 81 17.64 0.95 11.64
C PRO A 81 16.94 0.56 10.33
N TRP A 82 16.67 1.49 9.42
CA TRP A 82 15.88 1.27 8.21
C TRP A 82 16.71 0.88 6.98
N GLN A 83 18.02 0.71 7.13
CA GLN A 83 18.85 0.18 6.05
C GLN A 83 18.35 -1.18 5.58
N PHE A 84 18.29 -1.37 4.26
CA PHE A 84 17.82 -2.62 3.65
C PHE A 84 18.59 -3.84 4.16
N LYS A 85 19.86 -3.65 4.54
CA LYS A 85 20.72 -4.62 5.21
C LYS A 85 20.05 -5.25 6.44
N ASN A 86 19.33 -4.45 7.24
CA ASN A 86 18.63 -4.91 8.44
C ASN A 86 17.31 -5.63 8.10
N ILE A 87 16.67 -5.31 6.96
CA ILE A 87 15.39 -5.91 6.56
C ILE A 87 15.60 -7.28 5.91
N ARG A 88 16.63 -7.41 5.06
CA ARG A 88 16.89 -8.64 4.30
C ARG A 88 17.36 -9.76 5.23
N VAL A 89 16.55 -10.80 5.36
CA VAL A 89 16.96 -12.07 5.99
C VAL A 89 17.79 -12.86 4.97
N ALA A 90 19.02 -13.20 5.32
CA ALA A 90 19.95 -13.99 4.51
C ALA A 90 20.20 -15.36 5.13
#